data_AF-A0A930HCC4-F1
#
_entry.id   AF-A0A930HCC4-F1
#
_cell.length_a   1.000
_cell.length_b   1.000
_cell.length_c   1.000
_cell.angle_alpha   90.00
_cell.angle_beta   90.00
_cell.angle_gamma   90.00
#
_symmetry.space_group_name_H-M   'P 1'
#
loop_
_entity.id
_entity.type
_entity.pdbx_description
1 polymer ?
#
loop_
_entity_poly.entity_id
_entity_poly.type
_entity_poly.pdbx_seq_one_letter_code
_entity_poly.pdbx_strand_id
1 'polypeptide(L)'
;MSNAIEQLAQRMRYGWENVVASSHVQLIRLLYKQEDELMLGAFYDYLLDIESDSDELVFILQVSCKDLEDFSQQLLQALNQEIELWNTSSRPEEFEPYHVDWGINPQYKDETNPASLAIGNLSSFAQDILKDVPEGKCNFVIDFQGNVNGKVLVKWLEFALTLPWFERMTFTIADELGEQKLKSIVRRFPDTVID
;
A
#
# COMPACT_ATOMS: atom_id res chain seq x y z
N MET A 1 -17.02 -25.29 -7.85
CA MET A 1 -15.70 -25.55 -8.46
C MET A 1 -14.93 -24.27 -8.32
N SER A 2 -14.04 -24.15 -7.33
CA SER A 2 -13.22 -22.94 -7.18
C SER A 2 -12.24 -22.88 -8.35
N ASN A 3 -12.23 -21.75 -9.05
CA ASN A 3 -11.42 -21.53 -10.25
C ASN A 3 -9.94 -21.53 -9.87
N ALA A 4 -9.05 -22.00 -10.76
CA ALA A 4 -7.61 -22.04 -10.49
C ALA A 4 -7.03 -20.65 -10.15
N ILE A 5 -7.64 -19.59 -10.71
CA ILE A 5 -7.32 -18.18 -10.43
C ILE A 5 -7.62 -17.83 -8.97
N GLU A 6 -8.80 -18.21 -8.45
CA GLU A 6 -9.20 -17.95 -7.06
C GLU A 6 -8.26 -18.67 -6.08
N GLN A 7 -7.92 -19.93 -6.36
CA GLN A 7 -7.01 -20.70 -5.50
C GLN A 7 -5.59 -20.12 -5.47
N LEU A 8 -5.13 -19.51 -6.55
CA LEU A 8 -3.82 -18.85 -6.60
C LEU A 8 -3.87 -17.50 -5.87
N ALA A 9 -4.90 -16.69 -6.09
CA ALA A 9 -5.09 -15.43 -5.38
C ALA A 9 -5.24 -15.63 -3.86
N GLN A 10 -5.95 -16.67 -3.42
CA GLN A 10 -6.02 -17.05 -2.00
C GLN A 10 -4.64 -17.41 -1.42
N ARG A 11 -3.80 -18.15 -2.16
CA ARG A 11 -2.44 -18.44 -1.70
C ARG A 11 -1.58 -17.18 -1.60
N MET A 12 -1.70 -16.26 -2.55
CA MET A 12 -1.02 -14.96 -2.48
C MET A 12 -1.45 -14.16 -1.25
N ARG A 13 -2.77 -14.15 -0.96
CA ARG A 13 -3.33 -13.56 0.26
C ARG A 13 -2.74 -14.19 1.52
N TYR A 14 -2.78 -15.50 1.68
CA TYR A 14 -2.18 -16.17 2.84
C TYR A 14 -0.68 -15.86 2.99
N GLY A 15 0.08 -15.83 1.89
CA GLY A 15 1.48 -15.45 1.93
C GLY A 15 1.68 -14.02 2.43
N TRP A 16 0.89 -13.10 1.89
CA TRP A 16 0.92 -11.69 2.24
C TRP A 16 0.50 -11.44 3.71
N GLU A 17 -0.60 -12.03 4.19
CA GLU A 17 -1.06 -11.90 5.59
C GLU A 17 0.02 -12.35 6.58
N ASN A 18 0.73 -13.45 6.28
CA ASN A 18 1.85 -13.90 7.11
C ASN A 18 3.00 -12.90 7.16
N VAL A 19 3.27 -12.20 6.06
CA VAL A 19 4.33 -11.18 5.99
C VAL A 19 3.88 -9.91 6.69
N VAL A 20 2.66 -9.44 6.44
CA VAL A 20 2.10 -8.25 7.11
C VAL A 20 2.06 -8.45 8.62
N ALA A 21 1.74 -9.65 9.10
CA ALA A 21 1.77 -10.01 10.52
C ALA A 21 3.15 -9.83 11.17
N SER A 22 4.24 -9.86 10.40
CA SER A 22 5.60 -9.68 10.93
C SER A 22 5.84 -8.25 11.40
N SER A 23 6.52 -8.10 12.54
CA SER A 23 6.98 -6.79 13.03
C SER A 23 8.11 -6.24 12.14
N HIS A 24 8.15 -4.92 11.91
CA HIS A 24 9.23 -4.17 11.24
C HIS A 24 9.27 -4.20 9.71
N VAL A 25 8.26 -4.76 9.04
CA VAL A 25 8.14 -4.66 7.58
C VAL A 25 7.64 -3.27 7.19
N GLN A 26 8.28 -2.63 6.22
CA GLN A 26 7.84 -1.36 5.64
C GLN A 26 7.34 -1.55 4.22
N LEU A 27 7.98 -2.44 3.45
CA LEU A 27 7.63 -2.72 2.06
C LEU A 27 7.55 -4.23 1.81
N ILE A 28 6.42 -4.65 1.26
CA ILE A 28 6.17 -6.00 0.77
C ILE A 28 6.23 -5.96 -0.75
N ARG A 29 7.08 -6.79 -1.32
CA ARG A 29 7.30 -6.92 -2.76
C ARG A 29 6.57 -8.16 -3.28
N LEU A 30 5.33 -7.97 -3.70
CA LEU A 30 4.48 -9.04 -4.21
C LEU A 30 4.97 -9.54 -5.58
N LEU A 31 5.62 -10.70 -5.61
CA LEU A 31 6.12 -11.28 -6.85
C LEU A 31 5.01 -11.96 -7.64
N TYR A 32 4.84 -11.57 -8.90
CA TYR A 32 3.88 -12.19 -9.82
C TYR A 32 4.55 -12.47 -11.17
N LYS A 33 4.03 -13.42 -11.94
CA LYS A 33 4.46 -13.57 -13.34
C LYS A 33 3.53 -12.80 -14.25
N GLN A 34 4.01 -12.36 -15.42
CA GLN A 34 3.17 -11.66 -16.39
C GLN A 34 1.91 -12.43 -16.79
N GLU A 35 2.01 -13.76 -16.90
CA GLU A 35 0.88 -14.67 -17.19
C GLU A 35 -0.23 -14.64 -16.10
N ASP A 36 0.10 -14.11 -14.93
CA ASP A 36 -0.73 -14.02 -13.74
C ASP A 36 -1.27 -12.58 -13.50
N GLU A 37 -1.15 -11.64 -14.45
CA GLU A 37 -1.58 -10.24 -14.24
C GLU A 37 -3.07 -10.12 -13.85
N LEU A 38 -3.95 -10.92 -14.47
CA LEU A 38 -5.38 -10.98 -14.10
C LEU A 38 -5.61 -11.47 -12.66
N MET A 39 -4.64 -12.16 -12.07
CA MET A 39 -4.68 -12.62 -10.69
C MET A 39 -4.41 -11.49 -9.69
N LEU A 40 -3.62 -10.47 -10.06
CA LEU A 40 -3.38 -9.30 -9.19
C LEU A 40 -4.68 -8.56 -8.90
N GLY A 41 -5.53 -8.37 -9.92
CA GLY A 41 -6.85 -7.78 -9.75
C GLY A 41 -7.72 -8.59 -8.78
N ALA A 42 -7.79 -9.91 -8.97
CA ALA A 42 -8.53 -10.78 -8.05
C ALA A 42 -7.95 -10.77 -6.62
N PHE A 43 -6.62 -10.68 -6.47
CA PHE A 43 -5.96 -10.55 -5.17
C PHE A 43 -6.35 -9.24 -4.48
N TYR A 44 -6.37 -8.12 -5.20
CA TYR A 44 -6.83 -6.83 -4.67
C TYR A 44 -8.31 -6.88 -4.25
N ASP A 45 -9.18 -7.49 -5.05
CA ASP A 45 -10.59 -7.69 -4.69
C ASP A 45 -10.70 -8.51 -3.39
N TYR A 46 -9.88 -9.55 -3.21
CA TYR A 46 -9.85 -10.34 -1.97
C TYR A 46 -9.32 -9.61 -0.75
N LEU A 47 -8.40 -8.64 -0.92
CA LEU A 47 -7.93 -7.81 0.20
C LEU A 47 -9.02 -6.87 0.73
N LEU A 48 -9.97 -6.49 -0.14
CA LEU A 48 -11.08 -5.61 0.20
C LEU A 48 -12.33 -6.37 0.67
N ASP A 49 -12.31 -7.71 0.62
CA ASP A 49 -13.46 -8.53 0.96
C ASP A 49 -13.76 -8.51 2.48
N ILE A 50 -15.02 -8.27 2.82
CA ILE A 50 -15.54 -8.06 4.17
C ILE A 50 -15.49 -9.35 5.02
N GLU A 51 -15.47 -10.53 4.38
CA GLU A 51 -15.37 -11.82 5.08
C GLU A 51 -13.95 -12.15 5.58
N SER A 52 -13.04 -11.19 5.48
CA SER A 52 -11.68 -11.28 6.00
C SER A 52 -11.65 -11.12 7.53
N ASP A 53 -11.25 -12.17 8.26
CA ASP A 53 -10.94 -12.13 9.71
C ASP A 53 -9.67 -11.29 10.04
N SER A 54 -9.23 -10.40 9.14
CA SER A 54 -8.00 -9.63 9.29
C SER A 54 -8.25 -8.33 10.04
N ASP A 55 -7.43 -8.04 11.05
CA ASP A 55 -7.39 -6.75 11.76
C ASP A 55 -6.70 -5.64 10.92
N GLU A 56 -6.57 -5.85 9.61
CA GLU A 56 -5.83 -4.99 8.69
C GLU A 56 -6.77 -4.07 7.90
N LEU A 57 -6.47 -2.77 7.93
CA LEU A 57 -7.07 -1.78 7.05
C LEU A 57 -6.25 -1.68 5.77
N VAL A 58 -6.87 -2.00 4.64
CA VAL A 58 -6.23 -1.96 3.32
C VAL A 58 -6.73 -0.76 2.52
N PHE A 59 -5.79 0.02 1.97
CA PHE A 59 -6.08 1.08 1.01
C PHE A 59 -5.35 0.78 -0.30
N ILE A 60 -6.10 0.71 -1.41
CA ILE A 60 -5.53 0.49 -2.74
C ILE A 60 -5.34 1.84 -3.42
N LEU A 61 -4.10 2.28 -3.56
CA LEU A 61 -3.74 3.57 -4.13
C LEU A 61 -3.42 3.42 -5.60
N GLN A 62 -4.37 3.76 -6.47
CA GLN A 62 -4.17 3.76 -7.91
C GLN A 62 -3.38 4.99 -8.35
N VAL A 63 -2.14 4.80 -8.79
CA VAL A 63 -1.22 5.90 -9.11
C VAL A 63 -0.40 5.64 -10.37
N SER A 64 0.14 6.71 -10.94
CA SER A 64 1.21 6.60 -11.93
C SER A 64 2.55 6.94 -11.28
N CYS A 65 3.65 6.39 -11.80
CA CYS A 65 5.00 6.74 -11.33
C CYS A 65 5.87 7.11 -12.52
N LYS A 66 5.83 8.38 -12.90
CA LYS A 66 6.57 8.93 -14.05
C LYS A 66 7.71 9.85 -13.61
N ASP A 67 7.41 10.74 -12.66
CA ASP A 67 8.28 11.82 -12.21
C ASP A 67 8.45 11.79 -10.69
N LEU A 68 9.67 12.06 -10.22
CA LEU A 68 10.05 11.93 -8.82
C LEU A 68 9.37 12.99 -7.94
N GLU A 69 9.19 14.20 -8.47
CA GLU A 69 8.67 15.36 -7.73
C GLU A 69 7.16 15.25 -7.47
N ASP A 70 6.43 14.61 -8.39
CA ASP A 70 4.96 14.51 -8.31
C ASP A 70 4.47 13.24 -7.63
N PHE A 71 5.31 12.20 -7.51
CA PHE A 71 4.85 10.89 -7.07
C PHE A 71 4.26 10.89 -5.65
N SER A 72 4.87 11.63 -4.73
CA SER A 72 4.30 11.79 -3.38
C SER A 72 2.94 12.46 -3.39
N GLN A 73 2.73 13.46 -4.25
CA GLN A 73 1.43 14.12 -4.37
C GLN A 73 0.38 13.18 -4.95
N GLN A 74 0.75 12.33 -5.92
CA GLN A 74 -0.15 11.34 -6.51
C GLN A 74 -0.63 10.31 -5.48
N LEU A 75 0.27 9.79 -4.63
CA LEU A 75 -0.10 8.87 -3.54
C LEU A 75 -1.12 9.50 -2.59
N LEU A 76 -0.90 10.76 -2.21
CA LEU A 76 -1.80 11.45 -1.28
C LEU A 76 -3.14 11.84 -1.91
N GLN A 77 -3.16 12.15 -3.21
CA GLN A 77 -4.39 12.35 -3.96
C GLN A 77 -5.21 11.07 -4.07
N ALA A 78 -4.55 9.93 -4.33
CA ALA A 78 -5.21 8.63 -4.35
C ALA A 78 -5.82 8.29 -2.99
N LEU A 79 -5.09 8.50 -1.89
CA LEU A 79 -5.65 8.28 -0.55
C LEU A 79 -6.85 9.20 -0.27
N ASN A 80 -6.77 10.47 -0.68
CA ASN A 80 -7.89 11.40 -0.51
C ASN A 80 -9.15 10.91 -1.25
N GLN A 81 -9.00 10.33 -2.46
CA GLN A 81 -10.10 9.75 -3.21
C GLN A 81 -10.70 8.53 -2.50
N GLU A 82 -9.87 7.66 -1.93
CA GLU A 82 -10.34 6.51 -1.14
C GLU A 82 -11.11 6.97 0.10
N ILE A 83 -10.65 8.03 0.78
CA ILE A 83 -11.33 8.61 1.94
C ILE A 83 -12.66 9.27 1.54
N GLU A 84 -12.71 9.98 0.42
CA GLU A 84 -13.95 10.54 -0.12
C GLU A 84 -14.96 9.44 -0.45
N LEU A 85 -14.52 8.35 -1.08
CA LEU A 85 -15.35 7.18 -1.36
C LEU A 85 -15.86 6.54 -0.06
N TRP A 86 -14.97 6.33 0.91
CA TRP A 86 -15.31 5.83 2.24
C TRP A 86 -16.42 6.69 2.87
N ASN A 87 -16.21 8.02 2.94
CA ASN A 87 -17.13 8.96 3.59
C ASN A 87 -18.48 9.11 2.89
N THR A 88 -18.56 8.82 1.58
CA THR A 88 -19.78 8.98 0.77
C THR A 88 -20.49 7.66 0.44
N SER A 89 -19.84 6.51 0.69
CA SER A 89 -20.42 5.18 0.48
C SER A 89 -21.72 4.98 1.29
N SER A 90 -22.72 4.35 0.66
CA SER A 90 -23.96 3.95 1.34
C SER A 90 -23.68 2.82 2.32
N ARG A 91 -24.13 2.97 3.57
CA ARG A 91 -23.94 1.98 4.63
C ARG A 91 -25.28 1.55 5.23
N PRO A 92 -25.40 0.30 5.73
CA PRO A 92 -26.55 -0.09 6.53
C PRO A 92 -26.68 0.82 7.75
N GLU A 93 -27.91 1.20 8.10
CA GLU A 93 -28.21 2.16 9.20
C GLU A 93 -27.69 1.73 10.58
N GLU A 94 -27.40 0.43 10.74
CA GLU A 94 -26.87 -0.17 11.96
C GLU A 94 -25.39 0.12 12.22
N PHE A 95 -24.65 0.62 11.23
CA PHE A 95 -23.28 1.09 11.41
C PHE A 95 -23.29 2.61 11.64
N GLU A 96 -22.67 3.06 12.74
CA GLU A 96 -22.50 4.51 12.96
C GLU A 96 -21.76 5.15 11.78
N PRO A 97 -22.16 6.36 11.33
CA PRO A 97 -21.46 7.06 10.27
C PRO A 97 -20.03 7.39 10.72
N TYR A 98 -19.08 6.55 10.32
CA TYR A 98 -17.65 6.79 10.54
C TYR A 98 -17.13 7.70 9.43
N HIS A 99 -17.04 8.99 9.74
CA HIS A 99 -16.46 10.00 8.86
C HIS A 99 -14.98 10.21 9.19
N VAL A 100 -14.14 10.08 8.18
CA VAL A 100 -12.70 10.35 8.27
C VAL A 100 -12.46 11.79 7.85
N ASP A 101 -12.15 12.66 8.82
CA ASP A 101 -11.70 14.03 8.55
C ASP A 101 -10.18 14.04 8.42
N TRP A 102 -9.70 14.01 7.17
CA TRP A 102 -8.29 14.00 6.84
C TRP A 102 -7.99 14.93 5.68
N GLY A 103 -6.79 15.49 5.67
CA GLY A 103 -6.29 16.28 4.55
C GLY A 103 -4.77 16.29 4.52
N ILE A 104 -4.22 16.64 3.36
CA ILE A 104 -2.78 16.69 3.15
C ILE A 104 -2.17 17.79 4.01
N ASN A 105 -1.27 17.40 4.92
CA ASN A 105 -0.46 18.32 5.69
C ASN A 105 0.84 18.63 4.92
N PRO A 106 1.00 19.86 4.37
CA PRO A 106 2.19 20.22 3.62
C PRO A 106 3.43 20.41 4.51
N GLN A 107 3.29 20.45 5.84
CA GLN A 107 4.42 20.62 6.77
C GLN A 107 5.38 19.43 6.76
N TYR A 108 4.94 18.26 6.28
CA TYR A 108 5.81 17.09 6.10
C TYR A 108 6.75 17.20 4.89
N LYS A 109 6.64 18.25 4.07
CA LYS A 109 7.51 18.45 2.92
C LYS A 109 8.95 18.80 3.36
N ASP A 110 9.90 18.01 2.90
CA ASP A 110 11.34 18.26 2.96
C ASP A 110 11.89 18.37 1.53
N GLU A 111 12.47 19.52 1.20
CA GLU A 111 13.03 19.79 -0.14
C GLU A 111 14.24 18.88 -0.48
N THR A 112 14.84 18.22 0.51
CA THR A 112 15.98 17.29 0.31
C THR A 112 15.54 15.84 0.14
N ASN A 113 14.31 15.50 0.49
CA ASN A 113 13.76 14.14 0.40
C ASN A 113 12.37 14.18 -0.25
N PRO A 114 12.25 13.81 -1.54
CA PRO A 114 10.98 13.88 -2.26
C PRO A 114 9.89 12.94 -1.73
N ALA A 115 10.23 11.93 -0.93
CA ALA A 115 9.26 11.01 -0.33
C ALA A 115 8.65 11.53 0.99
N SER A 116 9.28 12.53 1.62
CA SER A 116 8.92 13.09 2.94
C SER A 116 7.44 13.45 3.06
N LEU A 117 6.92 14.16 2.06
CA LEU A 117 5.53 14.61 2.05
C LEU A 117 4.56 13.43 2.15
N ALA A 118 4.79 12.35 1.38
CA ALA A 118 3.89 11.20 1.41
C ALA A 118 4.07 10.39 2.69
N ILE A 119 5.31 10.02 3.06
CA ILE A 119 5.53 9.13 4.21
C ILE A 119 5.06 9.78 5.52
N GLY A 120 5.27 11.08 5.70
CA GLY A 120 4.77 11.80 6.87
C GLY A 120 3.24 11.82 6.94
N ASN A 121 2.58 12.13 5.82
CA ASN A 121 1.12 12.15 5.75
C ASN A 121 0.49 10.76 5.94
N LEU A 122 1.02 9.73 5.26
CA LEU A 122 0.51 8.36 5.34
C LEU A 122 0.76 7.75 6.73
N SER A 123 1.91 8.02 7.34
CA SER A 123 2.20 7.58 8.71
C SER A 123 1.24 8.23 9.71
N SER A 124 1.00 9.54 9.59
CA SER A 124 0.04 10.28 10.43
C SER A 124 -1.37 9.72 10.26
N PHE A 125 -1.81 9.50 9.01
CA PHE A 125 -3.11 8.92 8.72
C PHE A 125 -3.27 7.52 9.32
N ALA A 126 -2.28 6.64 9.11
CA ALA A 126 -2.29 5.27 9.64
C ALA A 126 -2.34 5.26 11.18
N GLN A 127 -1.65 6.19 11.83
CA GLN A 127 -1.70 6.36 13.27
C GLN A 127 -3.10 6.79 13.74
N ASP A 128 -3.71 7.75 13.07
CA ASP A 128 -5.01 8.31 13.45
C ASP A 128 -6.16 7.31 13.24
N ILE A 129 -6.17 6.59 12.10
CA ILE A 129 -7.21 5.62 11.77
C ILE A 129 -7.15 4.37 12.67
N LEU A 130 -5.96 4.02 13.17
CA LEU A 130 -5.73 2.87 14.06
C LEU A 130 -5.68 3.23 15.55
N LYS A 131 -6.04 4.45 15.95
CA LYS A 131 -5.92 4.93 17.34
C LYS A 131 -6.67 4.06 18.35
N ASP A 132 -7.81 3.50 17.94
CA ASP A 132 -8.71 2.69 18.77
C ASP A 132 -8.64 1.18 18.42
N VAL A 133 -7.68 0.79 17.57
CA VAL A 133 -7.49 -0.61 17.12
C VAL A 133 -6.03 -1.01 17.44
N PRO A 134 -5.72 -1.48 18.67
CA PRO A 134 -4.34 -1.68 19.13
C PRO A 134 -3.52 -2.70 18.34
N GLU A 135 -4.16 -3.76 17.83
CA GLU A 135 -3.50 -4.80 17.04
C GLU A 135 -3.60 -4.55 15.53
N GLY A 136 -4.36 -3.52 15.12
CA GLY A 136 -4.63 -3.27 13.72
C GLY A 136 -3.42 -2.73 12.96
N LYS A 137 -3.37 -3.03 11.67
CA LYS A 137 -2.34 -2.53 10.74
C LYS A 137 -2.97 -1.80 9.58
N CYS A 138 -2.23 -0.90 8.96
CA CYS A 138 -2.67 -0.12 7.81
C CYS A 138 -1.75 -0.42 6.63
N ASN A 139 -2.27 -1.09 5.62
CA ASN A 139 -1.52 -1.47 4.43
C ASN A 139 -1.95 -0.60 3.24
N PHE A 140 -0.98 0.05 2.62
CA PHE A 140 -1.16 0.76 1.37
C PHE A 140 -0.66 -0.11 0.21
N VAL A 141 -1.60 -0.65 -0.55
CA VAL A 141 -1.31 -1.37 -1.79
C VAL A 141 -1.13 -0.33 -2.89
N ILE A 142 0.06 -0.23 -3.47
CA ILE A 142 0.35 0.74 -4.52
C ILE A 142 0.09 0.07 -5.87
N ASP A 143 -1.07 0.37 -6.45
CA ASP A 143 -1.49 -0.19 -7.72
C ASP A 143 -1.11 0.75 -8.88
N PHE A 144 -0.14 0.32 -9.68
CA PHE A 144 0.41 1.16 -10.73
C PHE A 144 -0.41 1.12 -12.02
N GLN A 145 -0.91 2.28 -12.43
CA GLN A 145 -1.66 2.44 -13.66
C GLN A 145 -0.73 2.82 -14.83
N GLY A 146 -0.73 1.99 -15.87
CA GLY A 146 0.05 2.20 -17.10
C GLY A 146 1.56 2.03 -16.94
N ASN A 147 2.35 2.68 -17.81
CA ASN A 147 3.80 2.51 -17.82
C ASN A 147 4.48 3.20 -16.62
N VAL A 148 5.11 2.40 -15.76
CA VAL A 148 5.91 2.84 -14.61
C VAL A 148 7.36 3.12 -15.00
N ASN A 149 7.86 4.28 -14.62
CA ASN A 149 9.29 4.59 -14.67
C ASN A 149 10.00 3.93 -13.47
N GLY A 150 10.48 2.70 -13.66
CA GLY A 150 11.13 1.92 -12.60
C GLY A 150 12.34 2.61 -11.94
N LYS A 151 13.08 3.45 -12.67
CA LYS A 151 14.21 4.21 -12.08
C LYS A 151 13.73 5.27 -11.09
N VAL A 152 12.62 5.92 -11.41
CA VAL A 152 12.00 6.91 -10.53
C VAL A 152 11.42 6.21 -9.30
N LEU A 153 10.71 5.10 -9.49
CA LEU A 153 10.16 4.31 -8.38
C LEU A 153 11.24 3.85 -7.41
N VAL A 154 12.30 3.21 -7.90
CA VAL A 154 13.42 2.77 -7.07
C VAL A 154 14.04 3.94 -6.32
N LYS A 155 14.35 5.05 -7.01
CA LYS A 155 14.93 6.23 -6.36
C LYS A 155 14.02 6.82 -5.29
N TRP A 156 12.71 6.87 -5.54
CA TRP A 156 11.75 7.36 -4.56
C TRP A 156 11.66 6.43 -3.34
N LEU A 157 11.64 5.10 -3.54
CA LEU A 157 11.64 4.13 -2.45
C LEU A 157 12.93 4.19 -1.61
N GLU A 158 14.09 4.44 -2.23
CA GLU A 158 15.35 4.67 -1.50
C GLU A 158 15.26 5.88 -0.55
N PHE A 159 14.55 6.94 -0.96
CA PHE A 159 14.28 8.07 -0.08
C PHE A 159 13.25 7.72 1.00
N ALA A 160 12.18 7.04 0.63
CA ALA A 160 11.08 6.69 1.53
C ALA A 160 11.53 5.78 2.69
N LEU A 161 12.33 4.75 2.40
CA LEU A 161 12.79 3.77 3.39
C LEU A 161 13.85 4.33 4.37
N THR A 162 14.31 5.57 4.19
CA THR A 162 15.18 6.26 5.15
C THR A 162 14.44 7.16 6.13
N LEU A 163 13.14 7.36 5.91
CA LEU A 163 12.28 8.20 6.74
C LEU A 163 11.71 7.40 7.92
N PRO A 164 11.19 8.07 8.96
CA PRO A 164 10.42 7.39 10.01
C PRO A 164 9.04 6.97 9.46
N TRP A 165 8.73 5.68 9.58
CA TRP A 165 7.42 5.12 9.26
C TRP A 165 6.65 4.88 10.55
N PHE A 166 5.32 4.98 10.50
CA PHE A 166 4.50 4.39 11.57
C PHE A 166 4.68 2.87 11.58
N GLU A 167 4.94 2.28 12.75
CA GLU A 167 5.38 0.87 12.87
C GLU A 167 4.32 -0.16 12.44
N ARG A 168 3.06 0.26 12.37
CA ARG A 168 1.92 -0.56 11.89
C ARG A 168 1.48 -0.17 10.48
N MET A 169 2.33 0.55 9.73
CA MET A 169 2.11 0.93 8.34
C MET A 169 3.02 0.12 7.41
N THR A 170 2.44 -0.42 6.35
CA THR A 170 3.18 -1.15 5.31
C THR A 170 2.78 -0.68 3.92
N PHE A 171 3.71 -0.77 2.98
CA PHE A 171 3.42 -0.69 1.55
C PHE A 171 3.44 -2.08 0.94
N THR A 172 2.56 -2.33 -0.02
CA THR A 172 2.60 -3.53 -0.87
C THR A 172 2.73 -3.10 -2.32
N ILE A 173 3.75 -3.61 -3.02
CA ILE A 173 4.01 -3.29 -4.42
C ILE A 173 4.23 -4.57 -5.21
N ALA A 174 3.49 -4.75 -6.30
CA ALA A 174 3.70 -5.84 -7.23
C ALA A 174 5.00 -5.66 -8.05
N ASP A 175 5.79 -6.72 -8.21
CA ASP A 175 7.00 -6.73 -9.04
C ASP A 175 7.06 -7.99 -9.91
N GLU A 176 7.18 -7.79 -11.22
CA GLU A 176 7.09 -8.87 -12.20
C GLU A 176 8.34 -9.78 -12.16
N LEU A 177 8.11 -11.09 -12.09
CA LEU A 177 9.09 -12.16 -12.19
C LEU A 177 9.66 -12.23 -13.61
N GLY A 178 10.67 -11.39 -13.86
CA GLY A 178 11.39 -11.32 -15.13
C GLY A 178 12.12 -9.99 -15.25
N GLU A 179 11.44 -8.91 -14.86
CA GLU A 179 12.02 -7.56 -14.79
C GLU A 179 12.63 -7.27 -13.41
N GLN A 180 11.96 -7.71 -12.34
CA GLN A 180 12.38 -7.58 -10.94
C GLN A 180 12.95 -6.20 -10.61
N LYS A 181 12.19 -5.15 -10.95
CA LYS A 181 12.63 -3.74 -10.86
C LYS A 181 13.01 -3.35 -9.44
N LEU A 182 12.40 -3.98 -8.44
CA LEU A 182 12.60 -3.66 -7.02
C LEU A 182 13.66 -4.54 -6.34
N LYS A 183 14.29 -5.47 -7.04
CA LYS A 183 15.31 -6.37 -6.46
C LYS A 183 16.48 -5.63 -5.81
N SER A 184 16.85 -4.45 -6.32
CA SER A 184 17.90 -3.63 -5.73
C SER A 184 17.49 -3.05 -4.37
N ILE A 185 16.21 -2.76 -4.17
CA ILE A 185 15.66 -2.25 -2.92
C ILE A 185 15.76 -3.31 -1.82
N VAL A 186 15.33 -4.55 -2.11
CA VAL A 186 15.45 -5.69 -1.18
C VAL A 186 16.89 -5.88 -0.69
N ARG A 187 17.88 -5.75 -1.59
CA ARG A 187 19.29 -5.88 -1.23
C ARG A 187 19.81 -4.73 -0.36
N ARG A 188 19.25 -3.53 -0.53
CA ARG A 188 19.71 -2.32 0.16
C ARG A 188 19.04 -2.14 1.52
N PHE A 189 17.84 -2.67 1.69
CA PHE A 189 17.02 -2.58 2.91
C PHE A 189 16.47 -3.97 3.31
N PRO A 190 17.34 -4.96 3.57
CA PRO A 190 16.92 -6.36 3.77
C PRO A 190 16.10 -6.58 5.05
N ASP A 191 16.20 -5.68 6.02
CA ASP A 191 15.50 -5.80 7.31
C ASP A 191 14.07 -5.25 7.27
N THR A 192 13.74 -4.40 6.28
CA THR A 192 12.44 -3.73 6.18
C THR A 192 11.69 -4.02 4.90
N VAL A 193 12.32 -4.72 3.94
CA VAL A 193 11.74 -5.08 2.65
C VAL A 193 11.71 -6.60 2.51
N ILE A 194 10.52 -7.16 2.32
CA ILE A 194 10.28 -8.60 2.22
C ILE A 194 9.61 -8.94 0.88
N ASP A 195 9.95 -10.09 0.31
CA ASP A 195 9.29 -10.68 -0.87
C ASP A 195 8.02 -11.46 -0.47
#